data_AF-I1D1Y6-F1
#
_entry.id   AF-I1D1Y6-F1
#
_cell.length_a   1.000
_cell.length_b   1.000
_cell.length_c   1.000
_cell.angle_alpha   90.00
_cell.angle_beta   90.00
_cell.angle_gamma   90.00
#
_symmetry.space_group_name_H-M   'P 1'
#
loop_
_entity.id
_entity.type
_entity.pdbx_description
1 polymer ?
#
loop_
_entity_poly.entity_id
_entity_poly.type
_entity_poly.pdbx_seq_one_letter_code
_entity_poly.pdbx_strand_id
1 'polypeptide(L)'
;MPLDAWRNLGRQIHVVSDSSAWWLGDWLIYGQTHYPNRYKQAIAETSLDYQTLRNYAWVARRFTPERRHPKLSFQHHAEVTSLPEAEQDAWLTRAEINGWSRNELRRQLRGERQLTSARPRTVHIEMKLPDQQKERWQKAAERADQELLTWMVETLDHAALSLLESDRT
;
A
#
# COMPACT_ATOMS: atom_id res chain seq x y z
N MET A 1 5.99 43.80 12.37
CA MET A 1 5.10 43.02 11.50
C MET A 1 3.99 42.42 12.35
N PRO A 2 2.70 42.59 12.02
CA PRO A 2 1.59 41.96 12.74
C PRO A 2 1.59 40.42 12.61
N LEU A 3 1.00 39.71 13.59
CA LEU A 3 0.97 38.24 13.62
C LEU A 3 0.35 37.63 12.36
N ASP A 4 -0.75 38.20 11.85
CA ASP A 4 -1.43 37.70 10.65
C ASP A 4 -0.59 37.87 9.39
N ALA A 5 0.16 38.97 9.28
CA ALA A 5 1.10 39.19 8.18
C ALA A 5 2.25 38.17 8.21
N TRP A 6 2.79 37.87 9.40
CA TRP A 6 3.82 36.84 9.57
C TRP A 6 3.30 35.43 9.20
N ARG A 7 2.06 35.10 9.61
CA ARG A 7 1.40 33.83 9.23
C ARG A 7 1.14 33.72 7.74
N ASN A 8 0.69 34.79 7.10
CA ASN A 8 0.49 34.86 5.65
C ASN A 8 1.79 34.60 4.89
N LEU A 9 2.88 35.23 5.33
CA LEU A 9 4.20 35.01 4.74
C LEU A 9 4.63 33.54 4.86
N GLY A 10 4.44 32.93 6.03
CA GLY A 10 4.73 31.49 6.23
C GLY A 10 3.93 30.59 5.28
N ARG A 11 2.65 30.89 5.03
CA ARG A 11 1.83 30.14 4.07
C ARG A 11 2.35 30.27 2.64
N GLN A 12 2.76 31.48 2.22
CA GLN A 12 3.31 31.70 0.89
C GLN A 12 4.63 30.94 0.69
N ILE A 13 5.53 30.99 1.67
CA ILE A 13 6.78 30.23 1.66
C ILE A 13 6.49 28.73 1.50
N HIS A 14 5.52 28.21 2.26
CA HIS A 14 5.11 26.81 2.16
C HIS A 14 4.59 26.45 0.75
N VAL A 15 3.71 27.27 0.17
CA VAL A 15 3.17 27.03 -1.18
C VAL A 15 4.29 26.96 -2.23
N VAL A 16 5.25 27.89 -2.18
CA VAL A 16 6.39 27.91 -3.10
C VAL A 16 7.28 26.68 -2.87
N SER A 17 7.59 26.36 -1.61
CA SER A 17 8.42 25.21 -1.27
C SER A 17 7.77 23.90 -1.72
N ASP A 18 6.47 23.71 -1.53
CA ASP A 18 5.78 22.50 -1.95
C ASP A 18 5.70 22.38 -3.48
N SER A 19 5.45 23.51 -4.16
CA SER A 19 5.42 23.58 -5.63
C SER A 19 6.78 23.30 -6.26
N SER A 20 7.88 23.72 -5.61
CA SER A 20 9.23 23.50 -6.12
C SER A 20 9.60 22.03 -6.28
N ALA A 21 9.07 21.15 -5.43
CA ALA A 21 9.31 19.70 -5.55
C ALA A 21 8.70 19.15 -6.86
N TRP A 22 7.51 19.63 -7.24
CA TRP A 22 6.90 19.31 -8.53
C TRP A 22 7.75 19.82 -9.69
N TRP A 23 8.14 21.10 -9.67
CA TRP A 23 8.92 21.70 -10.75
C TRP A 23 10.28 21.02 -10.94
N LEU A 24 10.99 20.70 -9.86
CA LEU A 24 12.25 19.97 -9.92
C LEU A 24 12.05 18.55 -10.49
N GLY A 25 10.98 17.87 -10.08
CA GLY A 25 10.63 16.56 -10.62
C GLY A 25 10.34 16.60 -12.12
N ASP A 26 9.51 17.55 -12.55
CA ASP A 26 9.14 17.74 -13.96
C ASP A 26 10.34 18.11 -14.84
N TRP A 27 11.18 19.02 -14.34
CA TRP A 27 12.43 19.41 -14.99
C TRP A 27 13.38 18.21 -15.20
N LEU A 28 13.52 17.36 -14.18
CA LEU A 28 14.33 16.14 -14.26
C LEU A 28 13.74 15.07 -15.19
N ILE A 29 12.42 15.00 -15.31
CA ILE A 29 11.73 14.10 -16.26
C ILE A 29 11.96 14.60 -17.68
N TYR A 30 11.74 15.88 -17.95
CA TYR A 30 11.98 16.49 -19.25
C TYR A 30 13.42 16.28 -19.74
N GLY A 31 14.40 16.46 -18.84
CA GLY A 31 15.81 16.29 -19.17
C GLY A 31 16.25 14.85 -19.42
N GLN A 32 15.39 13.84 -19.17
CA GLN A 32 15.78 12.43 -19.27
C GLN A 32 16.22 12.01 -20.67
N THR A 33 15.56 12.52 -21.71
CA THR A 33 15.82 12.14 -23.10
C THR A 33 16.93 12.99 -23.76
N HIS A 34 17.13 14.21 -23.28
CA HIS A 34 18.01 15.20 -23.94
C HIS A 34 19.37 15.35 -23.28
N TYR A 35 19.50 15.05 -21.97
CA TYR A 35 20.69 15.36 -21.20
C TYR A 35 21.24 14.13 -20.46
N PRO A 36 22.25 13.44 -21.01
CA PRO A 36 23.02 12.47 -20.24
C PRO A 36 23.66 13.16 -19.03
N ASN A 37 23.79 12.46 -17.90
CA ASN A 37 24.31 13.00 -16.63
C ASN A 37 23.49 14.13 -15.98
N ARG A 38 22.22 14.33 -16.34
CA ARG A 38 21.36 15.38 -15.77
C ARG A 38 21.35 15.46 -14.24
N TYR A 39 21.42 14.31 -13.55
CA TYR A 39 21.46 14.30 -12.08
C TYR A 39 22.73 14.95 -11.52
N LYS A 40 23.88 14.78 -12.18
CA LYS A 40 25.13 15.43 -11.76
C LYS A 40 25.01 16.95 -11.87
N GLN A 41 24.42 17.43 -12.96
CA GLN A 41 24.16 18.85 -13.15
C GLN A 41 23.12 19.37 -12.14
N ALA A 42 22.00 18.66 -11.98
CA ALA A 42 20.97 19.03 -11.02
C ALA A 42 21.48 19.14 -9.57
N ILE A 43 22.35 18.22 -9.14
CA ILE A 43 23.00 18.30 -7.82
C ILE A 43 23.86 19.57 -7.72
N ALA A 44 24.65 19.88 -8.76
CA ALA A 44 25.49 21.06 -8.77
C ALA A 44 24.69 22.38 -8.72
N GLU A 45 23.57 22.45 -9.44
CA GLU A 45 22.74 23.67 -9.53
C GLU A 45 21.81 23.86 -8.32
N THR A 46 21.35 22.78 -7.70
CA THR A 46 20.32 22.85 -6.63
C THR A 46 20.88 22.60 -5.24
N SER A 47 22.09 22.06 -5.13
CA SER A 47 22.67 21.56 -3.88
C SER A 47 21.83 20.49 -3.16
N LEU A 48 20.82 19.92 -3.83
CA LEU A 48 20.04 18.79 -3.31
C LEU A 48 20.77 17.48 -3.58
N ASP A 49 20.63 16.54 -2.66
CA ASP A 49 21.21 15.22 -2.83
C ASP A 49 20.49 14.41 -3.93
N TYR A 50 21.19 13.42 -4.45
CA TYR A 50 20.69 12.55 -5.51
C TYR A 50 19.36 11.87 -5.15
N GLN A 51 19.22 11.38 -3.91
CA GLN A 51 18.04 10.63 -3.48
C GLN A 51 16.81 11.52 -3.42
N THR A 52 16.95 12.76 -2.93
CA THR A 52 15.88 13.76 -2.95
C THR A 52 15.41 14.06 -4.37
N LEU A 53 16.34 14.36 -5.28
CA LEU A 53 16.03 14.64 -6.69
C LEU A 53 15.38 13.44 -7.38
N ARG A 54 15.89 12.23 -7.13
CA ARG A 54 15.33 10.99 -7.65
C ARG A 54 13.91 10.75 -7.13
N ASN A 55 13.66 11.02 -5.86
CA ASN A 55 12.33 10.93 -5.27
C ASN A 55 11.37 11.93 -5.93
N TYR A 56 11.79 13.18 -6.13
CA TYR A 56 10.99 14.19 -6.82
C TYR A 56 10.60 13.76 -8.22
N ALA A 57 11.57 13.31 -9.02
CA ALA A 57 11.31 12.79 -10.36
C ALA A 57 10.41 11.53 -10.36
N TRP A 58 10.50 10.69 -9.34
CA TRP A 58 9.67 9.49 -9.22
C TRP A 58 8.19 9.83 -8.96
N VAL A 59 7.92 10.72 -8.00
CA VAL A 59 6.56 11.18 -7.70
C VAL A 59 5.99 11.97 -8.88
N ALA A 60 6.73 12.93 -9.43
CA ALA A 60 6.28 13.74 -10.57
C ALA A 60 5.93 12.89 -11.80
N ARG A 61 6.63 11.76 -12.02
CA ARG A 61 6.32 10.82 -13.10
C ARG A 61 5.04 10.04 -12.87
N ARG A 62 4.70 9.75 -11.60
CA ARG A 62 3.50 9.00 -11.23
C ARG A 62 2.25 9.86 -11.24
N PHE A 63 2.39 11.16 -11.01
CA PHE A 63 1.28 12.11 -10.97
C PHE A 63 1.45 13.18 -12.06
N THR A 64 0.84 12.93 -13.23
CA THR A 64 0.71 13.96 -14.28
C THR A 64 -0.04 15.18 -13.74
N PRO A 65 0.08 16.36 -14.36
CA PRO A 65 -0.56 17.58 -13.85
C PRO A 65 -2.05 17.44 -13.54
N GLU A 66 -2.78 16.61 -14.31
CA GLU A 66 -4.21 16.36 -14.14
C GLU A 66 -4.55 15.49 -12.92
N ARG A 67 -3.60 14.64 -12.49
CA ARG A 67 -3.74 13.76 -11.32
C ARG A 67 -3.19 14.37 -10.04
N ARG A 68 -2.65 15.59 -10.09
CA ARG A 68 -2.18 16.30 -8.89
C ARG A 68 -3.37 16.95 -8.20
N HIS A 69 -3.63 16.56 -6.96
CA HIS A 69 -4.67 17.16 -6.14
C HIS A 69 -4.20 18.52 -5.60
N PRO A 70 -4.77 19.67 -6.05
CA PRO A 70 -4.25 21.00 -5.71
C PRO A 70 -4.41 21.37 -4.24
N LYS A 71 -5.31 20.70 -3.52
CA LYS A 71 -5.48 20.88 -2.06
C LYS A 71 -4.51 20.03 -1.23
N LEU A 72 -3.78 19.12 -1.85
CA LEU A 72 -2.86 18.21 -1.18
C LEU A 72 -1.42 18.54 -1.55
N SER A 73 -0.55 18.46 -0.55
CA SER A 73 0.87 18.75 -0.74
C SER A 73 1.58 17.66 -1.56
N PHE A 74 2.73 17.98 -2.15
CA PHE A 74 3.62 17.01 -2.79
C PHE A 74 3.87 15.77 -1.91
N GLN A 75 4.01 15.99 -0.60
CA GLN A 75 4.27 14.92 0.35
C GLN A 75 3.10 13.94 0.53
N HIS A 76 1.84 14.36 0.32
CA HIS A 76 0.71 13.41 0.31
C HIS A 76 0.84 12.42 -0.84
N HIS A 77 1.18 12.93 -2.03
CA HIS A 77 1.41 12.14 -3.22
C HIS A 77 2.58 11.17 -3.02
N ALA A 78 3.66 11.64 -2.39
CA ALA A 78 4.82 10.81 -2.05
C ALA A 78 4.46 9.57 -1.19
N GLU A 79 3.54 9.69 -0.22
CA GLU A 79 3.13 8.55 0.64
C GLU A 79 2.41 7.45 -0.15
N VAL A 80 1.67 7.81 -1.20
CA VAL A 80 0.89 6.84 -1.99
C VAL A 80 1.61 6.39 -3.26
N THR A 81 2.75 6.99 -3.61
CA THR A 81 3.43 6.78 -4.91
C THR A 81 3.77 5.31 -5.20
N SER A 82 3.97 4.48 -4.16
CA SER A 82 4.23 3.05 -4.31
C SER A 82 3.00 2.19 -4.60
N LEU A 83 1.78 2.71 -4.42
CA LEU A 83 0.54 1.98 -4.61
C LEU A 83 0.14 1.90 -6.09
N PRO A 84 -0.77 0.98 -6.48
CA PRO A 84 -1.43 1.02 -7.78
C PRO A 84 -2.17 2.35 -7.99
N GLU A 85 -2.27 2.78 -9.25
CA GLU A 85 -2.88 4.06 -9.65
C GLU A 85 -4.29 4.29 -9.07
N ALA A 86 -5.17 3.29 -9.18
CA ALA A 86 -6.52 3.38 -8.63
C ALA A 86 -6.53 3.57 -7.10
N GLU A 87 -5.60 2.92 -6.38
CA GLU A 87 -5.48 3.09 -4.93
C GLU A 87 -4.92 4.46 -4.58
N GLN A 88 -3.96 4.99 -5.35
CA GLN A 88 -3.43 6.34 -5.15
C GLN A 88 -4.55 7.38 -5.15
N ASP A 89 -5.37 7.37 -6.19
CA ASP A 89 -6.44 8.36 -6.37
C ASP A 89 -7.52 8.21 -5.28
N ALA A 90 -7.85 6.97 -4.91
CA ALA A 90 -8.77 6.71 -3.80
C ALA A 90 -8.25 7.26 -2.47
N TRP A 91 -6.96 7.06 -2.16
CA TRP A 91 -6.35 7.55 -0.91
C TRP A 91 -6.19 9.06 -0.90
N LEU A 92 -5.82 9.69 -2.01
CA LEU A 92 -5.74 11.14 -2.13
C LEU A 92 -7.13 11.78 -2.01
N THR A 93 -8.15 11.22 -2.67
CA THR A 93 -9.53 11.69 -2.53
C THR A 93 -10.00 11.61 -1.07
N ARG A 94 -9.73 10.50 -0.38
CA ARG A 94 -10.03 10.37 1.06
C ARG A 94 -9.29 11.41 1.90
N ALA A 95 -8.01 11.64 1.63
CA ALA A 95 -7.22 12.62 2.36
C ALA A 95 -7.76 14.04 2.17
N GLU A 96 -8.16 14.40 0.94
CA GLU A 96 -8.76 15.70 0.65
C GLU A 96 -10.11 15.88 1.33
N ILE A 97 -11.02 14.90 1.21
CA ILE A 97 -12.37 14.97 1.81
C ILE A 97 -12.30 15.08 3.33
N ASN A 98 -11.42 14.30 3.97
CA ASN A 98 -11.31 14.26 5.43
C ASN A 98 -10.32 15.30 5.99
N GLY A 99 -9.71 16.13 5.15
CA GLY A 99 -8.73 17.13 5.58
C GLY A 99 -7.50 16.52 6.27
N TRP A 100 -7.09 15.33 5.86
CA TRP A 100 -5.98 14.62 6.50
C TRP A 100 -4.66 15.32 6.23
N SER A 101 -3.81 15.38 7.27
CA SER A 101 -2.40 15.70 7.08
C SER A 101 -1.65 14.52 6.44
N ARG A 102 -0.46 14.76 5.91
CA ARG A 102 0.41 13.69 5.39
C ARG A 102 0.68 12.59 6.42
N ASN A 103 0.84 12.97 7.69
CA ASN A 103 1.07 12.01 8.77
C ASN A 103 -0.18 11.19 9.10
N GLU A 104 -1.37 11.79 8.97
CA GLU A 104 -2.65 11.12 9.11
C GLU A 104 -2.85 10.11 7.99
N LEU A 105 -2.66 10.52 6.73
CA LEU A 105 -2.72 9.64 5.56
C LEU A 105 -1.77 8.44 5.72
N ARG A 106 -0.52 8.68 6.12
CA ARG A 106 0.44 7.61 6.44
C ARG A 106 -0.06 6.66 7.54
N ARG A 107 -0.74 7.17 8.57
CA ARG A 107 -1.30 6.32 9.63
C ARG A 107 -2.42 5.42 9.08
N GLN A 108 -3.33 5.99 8.30
CA GLN A 108 -4.45 5.26 7.70
C GLN A 108 -3.98 4.17 6.75
N LEU A 109 -2.99 4.47 5.89
CA LEU A 109 -2.35 3.51 5.00
C LEU A 109 -1.74 2.31 5.75
N ARG A 110 -1.12 2.55 6.91
CA ARG A 110 -0.58 1.46 7.74
C ARG A 110 -1.69 0.62 8.39
N GLY A 111 -2.77 1.26 8.83
CA GLY A 111 -3.94 0.57 9.37
C GLY A 111 -4.57 -0.38 8.35
N GLU A 112 -4.79 0.11 7.12
CA GLU A 112 -5.33 -0.71 6.02
C GLU A 112 -4.43 -1.91 5.70
N ARG A 113 -3.11 -1.70 5.65
CA ARG A 113 -2.15 -2.79 5.43
C ARG A 113 -2.19 -3.83 6.54
N GLN A 114 -2.37 -3.43 7.80
CA GLN A 114 -2.49 -4.37 8.91
C GLN A 114 -3.79 -5.19 8.82
N LEU A 115 -4.91 -4.55 8.51
CA LEU A 115 -6.20 -5.21 8.30
C LEU A 115 -6.15 -6.20 7.13
N THR A 116 -5.54 -5.82 6.01
CA THR A 116 -5.39 -6.69 4.82
C THR A 116 -4.32 -7.77 4.99
N SER A 117 -3.29 -7.52 5.80
CA SER A 117 -2.26 -8.51 6.14
C SER A 117 -2.71 -9.55 7.16
N ALA A 118 -3.88 -9.37 7.79
CA ALA A 118 -4.60 -10.42 8.50
C ALA A 118 -5.17 -11.43 7.48
N ARG A 119 -4.29 -12.06 6.70
CA ARG A 119 -4.61 -13.28 5.95
C ARG A 119 -5.13 -14.32 6.95
N PRO A 120 -6.09 -15.18 6.58
CA PRO A 120 -6.41 -16.34 7.39
C PRO A 120 -5.11 -17.10 7.65
N ARG A 121 -4.79 -17.32 8.93
CA ARG A 121 -3.61 -18.10 9.33
C ARG A 121 -3.81 -19.52 8.82
N THR A 122 -3.18 -19.88 7.71
CA THR A 122 -3.09 -21.27 7.29
C THR A 122 -2.22 -22.00 8.30
N VAL A 123 -2.81 -22.92 9.06
CA VAL A 123 -2.08 -23.81 9.97
C VAL A 123 -1.69 -25.06 9.19
N HIS A 124 -0.40 -25.39 9.17
CA HIS A 124 0.06 -26.65 8.59
C HIS A 124 -0.05 -27.75 9.65
N ILE A 125 -0.93 -28.72 9.43
CA ILE A 125 -1.09 -29.88 10.32
C ILE A 125 -0.31 -31.03 9.71
N GLU A 126 0.76 -31.44 10.38
CA GLU A 126 1.51 -32.65 10.03
C GLU A 126 1.07 -33.81 10.92
N MET A 127 0.63 -34.91 10.31
CA MET A 127 0.11 -36.09 11.02
C MET A 127 0.98 -37.31 10.75
N LYS A 128 1.46 -37.98 11.80
CA LYS A 128 2.11 -39.29 11.69
C LYS A 128 1.06 -40.38 11.79
N LEU A 129 0.73 -40.99 10.66
CA LEU A 129 -0.29 -42.02 10.54
C LEU A 129 0.37 -43.36 10.20
N PRO A 130 -0.01 -44.47 10.86
CA PRO A 130 0.33 -45.81 10.38
C PRO A 130 -0.23 -46.04 8.97
N ASP A 131 0.51 -46.74 8.11
CA ASP A 131 0.13 -46.96 6.70
C ASP A 131 -1.29 -47.54 6.55
N GLN A 132 -1.68 -48.44 7.45
CA GLN A 132 -3.02 -49.05 7.44
C GLN A 132 -4.15 -48.02 7.66
N GLN A 133 -3.93 -46.96 8.43
CA GLN A 133 -4.93 -45.90 8.62
C GLN A 133 -5.04 -45.03 7.37
N LYS A 134 -3.90 -44.68 6.76
CA LYS A 134 -3.87 -43.92 5.51
C LYS A 134 -4.61 -44.65 4.40
N GLU A 135 -4.36 -45.94 4.22
CA GLU A 135 -5.05 -46.76 3.21
C GLU A 135 -6.57 -46.82 3.44
N ARG A 136 -7.02 -46.91 4.69
CA ARG A 136 -8.45 -46.92 5.02
C ARG A 136 -9.11 -45.60 4.66
N TRP A 137 -8.49 -44.48 4.99
CA TRP A 137 -9.02 -43.15 4.66
C TRP A 137 -9.03 -42.92 3.15
N GLN A 138 -7.99 -43.36 2.44
CA GLN A 138 -7.93 -43.25 0.99
C GLN A 138 -9.04 -44.06 0.31
N LYS A 139 -9.29 -45.31 0.74
CA LYS A 139 -10.40 -46.12 0.24
C LYS A 139 -11.78 -45.51 0.55
N ALA A 140 -11.92 -44.85 1.70
CA ALA A 140 -13.16 -44.17 2.07
C ALA A 140 -13.41 -42.94 1.18
N ALA A 141 -12.38 -42.14 0.93
CA ALA A 141 -12.43 -40.99 0.02
C ALA A 141 -12.72 -41.41 -1.43
N GLU A 142 -12.06 -42.47 -1.92
CA GLU A 142 -12.33 -43.04 -3.26
C GLU A 142 -13.79 -43.51 -3.40
N ARG A 143 -14.35 -44.12 -2.35
CA ARG A 143 -15.76 -44.57 -2.35
C ARG A 143 -16.75 -43.40 -2.30
N ALA A 144 -16.33 -42.25 -1.79
CA ALA A 144 -17.08 -41.00 -1.80
C ALA A 144 -16.87 -40.17 -3.08
N ASP A 145 -16.03 -40.64 -4.02
CA ASP A 145 -15.62 -39.92 -5.23
C ASP A 145 -14.97 -38.55 -4.92
N GLN A 146 -14.12 -38.52 -3.89
CA GLN A 146 -13.47 -37.32 -3.39
C GLN A 146 -11.95 -37.50 -3.24
N GLU A 147 -11.21 -36.40 -3.34
CA GLU A 147 -9.82 -36.36 -2.93
C GLU A 147 -9.70 -36.54 -1.40
N LEU A 148 -8.67 -37.26 -0.95
CA LEU A 148 -8.46 -37.61 0.47
C LEU A 148 -8.52 -36.38 1.40
N LEU A 149 -7.90 -35.26 1.00
CA LEU A 149 -7.89 -34.05 1.83
C LEU A 149 -9.28 -33.43 1.94
N THR A 150 -10.02 -33.35 0.84
CA THR A 150 -11.40 -32.83 0.82
C THR A 150 -12.30 -33.68 1.71
N TRP A 151 -12.22 -35.00 1.54
CA TRP A 151 -12.98 -35.95 2.35
C TRP A 151 -12.65 -35.82 3.86
N MET A 152 -11.37 -35.66 4.21
CA MET A 152 -10.95 -35.48 5.60
C MET A 152 -11.51 -34.19 6.20
N VAL A 153 -11.45 -33.07 5.49
CA VAL A 153 -11.96 -31.78 5.97
C VAL A 153 -13.46 -31.87 6.20
N GLU A 154 -14.23 -32.36 5.22
CA GLU A 154 -15.68 -32.47 5.33
C GLU A 154 -16.11 -33.42 6.46
N THR A 155 -15.40 -34.55 6.62
CA THR A 155 -15.69 -35.51 7.69
C THR A 155 -15.39 -34.91 9.06
N LEU A 156 -14.27 -34.20 9.22
CA LEU A 156 -13.90 -33.53 10.47
C LEU A 156 -14.85 -32.38 10.80
N ASP A 157 -15.26 -31.60 9.81
CA ASP A 157 -16.22 -30.51 9.98
C ASP A 157 -17.60 -31.02 10.38
N HIS A 158 -18.11 -32.07 9.72
CA HIS A 158 -19.38 -32.69 10.10
C HIS A 158 -19.34 -33.26 11.53
N ALA A 159 -18.25 -33.95 11.90
CA ALA A 159 -18.05 -34.45 13.25
C ALA A 159 -18.01 -33.31 14.29
N ALA A 160 -17.29 -32.22 14.00
CA ALA A 160 -17.24 -31.05 14.87
C ALA A 160 -18.61 -30.38 15.04
N LEU A 161 -19.35 -30.18 13.94
CA LEU A 161 -20.67 -29.56 13.96
C LEU A 161 -21.68 -30.38 14.77
N SER A 162 -21.73 -31.70 14.55
CA SER A 162 -22.64 -32.58 15.30
C SER A 162 -22.37 -32.59 16.81
N LEU A 163 -21.11 -32.44 17.23
CA LEU A 163 -20.74 -32.33 18.66
C LEU A 163 -21.09 -30.95 19.23
N LEU A 164 -20.84 -29.87 18.49
CA LEU A 164 -21.14 -28.51 18.95
C LEU A 164 -22.65 -28.21 19.00
N GLU A 165 -23.45 -28.86 18.16
CA GLU A 165 -24.91 -28.76 18.19
C GLU A 165 -25.54 -29.57 19.33
N SER A 166 -24.95 -30.70 19.71
CA SER A 166 -25.46 -31.54 20.81
C SER A 166 -25.18 -30.94 22.20
N ASP A 167 -24.08 -30.20 22.38
CA ASP A 167 -23.74 -29.48 23.61
C ASP A 167 -24.61 -28.24 23.90
N ARG A 168 -25.48 -27.87 22.95
CA ARG A 168 -26.34 -26.68 23.02
C ARG A 168 -27.77 -26.97 23.50
N THR A 169 -28.05 -28.22 23.85
CA THR A 169 -29.35 -28.76 24.30
C THR A 169 -29.25 -29.29 25.72
#